data_AF-A0A2S0JQZ5-F1
#
_entry.id   AF-A0A2S0JQZ5-F1
#
_cell.length_a   1.000
_cell.length_b   1.000
_cell.length_c   1.000
_cell.angle_alpha   90.00
_cell.angle_beta   90.00
_cell.angle_gamma   90.00
#
_symmetry.space_group_name_H-M   'P 1'
#
loop_
_entity.id
_entity.type
_entity.pdbx_description
1 polymer ?
#
loop_
_entity_poly.entity_id
_entity_poly.type
_entity_poly.pdbx_seq_one_letter_code
_entity_poly.pdbx_strand_id
1 'polypeptide(L)'
;MTNELVELENNYFVLCHLLLQRIAKDKPKHFDDTKSYLAKIEKYSIYEKTLYVAELLQATKSKEQSKVLQQIEKSLKQEKISDTTISLMKQYIHLLK
;
A
#
# COMPACT_ATOMS: atom_id res chain seq x y z
N MET A 1 4.08 -0.37 24.21
CA MET A 1 2.94 -1.12 23.67
C MET A 1 1.76 -0.26 23.22
N THR A 2 1.02 0.47 24.08
CA THR A 2 -0.11 1.30 23.60
C THR A 2 0.32 2.47 22.70
N ASN A 3 1.46 3.11 23.00
CA ASN A 3 1.97 4.21 22.17
C ASN A 3 2.44 3.76 20.78
N GLU A 4 3.07 2.59 20.66
CA GLU A 4 3.60 2.10 19.37
C GLU A 4 2.48 1.71 18.40
N LEU A 5 1.38 1.15 18.92
CA LEU A 5 0.19 0.82 18.12
C LEU A 5 -0.49 2.08 17.61
N VAL A 6 -0.64 3.10 18.47
CA VAL A 6 -1.21 4.40 18.09
C VAL A 6 -0.32 5.13 17.06
N GLU A 7 1.00 5.09 17.24
CA GLU A 7 1.95 5.63 16.25
C GLU A 7 1.85 4.92 14.91
N LEU A 8 1.70 3.59 14.92
CA LEU A 8 1.53 2.82 13.70
C LEU A 8 0.20 3.14 12.99
N GLU A 9 -0.89 3.31 13.73
CA GLU A 9 -2.17 3.78 13.20
C GLU A 9 -2.05 5.18 12.58
N ASN A 10 -1.38 6.10 13.26
CA ASN A 10 -1.10 7.44 12.72
C ASN A 10 -0.26 7.37 11.45
N ASN A 11 0.78 6.53 11.43
CA ASN A 11 1.62 6.31 10.25
C ASN A 11 0.80 5.76 9.08
N TYR A 12 -0.09 4.81 9.33
CA TYR A 12 -1.00 4.29 8.32
C TYR A 12 -1.86 5.40 7.70
N PHE A 13 -2.49 6.26 8.51
CA PHE A 13 -3.31 7.36 8.00
C PHE A 13 -2.50 8.36 7.18
N VAL A 14 -1.28 8.70 7.61
CA VAL A 14 -0.36 9.58 6.86
C VAL A 14 0.00 8.94 5.51
N LEU A 15 0.32 7.66 5.49
CA LEU A 15 0.65 6.94 4.25
C LEU A 15 -0.55 6.88 3.29
N CYS A 16 -1.77 6.63 3.80
CA CYS A 16 -2.99 6.66 3.00
C CYS A 16 -3.21 8.04 2.38
N HIS A 17 -3.03 9.10 3.17
CA HIS A 17 -3.14 10.47 2.69
C HIS A 17 -2.14 10.78 1.57
N LEU A 18 -0.86 10.42 1.77
CA LEU A 18 0.19 10.61 0.78
C LEU A 18 -0.07 9.83 -0.51
N LEU A 19 -0.54 8.58 -0.39
CA LEU A 19 -0.89 7.75 -1.55
C LEU A 19 -2.02 8.40 -2.36
N LEU A 20 -3.09 8.83 -1.70
CA LEU A 20 -4.23 9.48 -2.35
C LEU A 20 -3.85 10.80 -3.01
N GLN A 21 -3.05 11.65 -2.34
CA GLN A 21 -2.52 12.87 -2.94
C GLN A 21 -1.70 12.59 -4.19
N ARG A 22 -0.82 11.58 -4.13
CA ARG A 22 0.01 11.15 -5.27
C ARG A 22 -0.85 10.70 -6.43
N ILE A 23 -1.82 9.82 -6.19
CA ILE A 23 -2.69 9.31 -7.25
C ILE A 23 -3.55 10.42 -7.84
N ALA A 24 -4.11 11.32 -7.01
CA ALA A 24 -4.87 12.47 -7.52
C ALA A 24 -4.04 13.35 -8.47
N LYS A 25 -2.74 13.51 -8.19
CA LYS A 25 -1.83 14.30 -9.01
C LYS A 25 -1.35 13.57 -10.26
N ASP A 26 -0.87 12.34 -10.10
CA ASP A 26 -0.13 11.63 -11.15
C ASP A 26 -1.05 10.74 -12.00
N LYS A 27 -2.16 10.24 -11.43
CA LYS A 27 -3.07 9.26 -12.03
C LYS A 27 -4.53 9.46 -11.60
N PRO A 28 -5.14 10.64 -11.84
CA PRO A 28 -6.45 11.01 -11.28
C PRO A 28 -7.57 10.01 -11.60
N LYS A 29 -7.52 9.36 -12.77
CA LYS A 29 -8.47 8.31 -13.18
C LYS A 29 -8.54 7.11 -12.22
N HIS A 30 -7.52 6.88 -11.41
CA HIS A 30 -7.46 5.76 -10.45
C HIS A 30 -7.76 6.19 -9.02
N PHE A 31 -8.12 7.45 -8.77
CA PHE A 31 -8.31 7.96 -7.40
C PHE A 31 -9.44 7.26 -6.64
N ASP A 32 -10.60 7.07 -7.29
CA ASP A 32 -11.73 6.37 -6.68
C ASP A 32 -11.46 4.87 -6.54
N ASP A 33 -10.69 4.29 -7.47
CA ASP A 33 -10.20 2.92 -7.34
C ASP A 33 -9.27 2.78 -6.14
N THR A 34 -8.35 3.73 -5.91
CA THR A 34 -7.47 3.76 -4.73
C THR A 34 -8.29 3.81 -3.45
N LYS A 35 -9.28 4.69 -3.35
CA LYS A 35 -10.14 4.81 -2.16
C LYS A 35 -10.88 3.51 -1.88
N SER A 36 -11.48 2.95 -2.93
CA SER A 36 -12.19 1.67 -2.83
C SER A 36 -11.25 0.54 -2.41
N TYR A 37 -9.99 0.58 -2.85
CA TYR A 37 -8.97 -0.38 -2.45
C TYR A 37 -8.52 -0.21 -1.00
N LEU A 38 -8.31 1.03 -0.53
CA LEU A 38 -7.97 1.31 0.87
C LEU A 38 -9.07 0.82 1.81
N ALA A 39 -10.34 1.01 1.45
CA ALA A 39 -11.47 0.47 2.21
C ALA A 39 -11.46 -1.08 2.27
N LYS A 40 -11.04 -1.78 1.21
CA LYS A 40 -10.96 -3.25 1.18
C LYS A 40 -9.88 -3.80 2.12
N ILE A 41 -8.83 -3.03 2.39
CA ILE A 41 -7.72 -3.46 3.24
C ILE A 41 -7.89 -3.10 4.73
N GLU A 42 -8.92 -2.34 5.09
CA GLU A 42 -9.19 -1.97 6.50
C GLU A 42 -9.39 -3.18 7.43
N LYS A 43 -9.85 -4.31 6.87
CA LYS A 43 -10.04 -5.57 7.60
C LYS A 43 -8.73 -6.29 7.99
N TYR A 44 -7.58 -5.90 7.42
CA TYR A 44 -6.29 -6.50 7.73
C TYR A 44 -5.66 -5.88 8.98
N SER A 45 -4.66 -6.55 9.56
CA SER A 45 -3.96 -6.01 10.71
C SER A 45 -3.31 -4.66 10.39
N ILE A 46 -3.16 -3.80 11.40
CA ILE A 46 -2.55 -2.49 11.23
C ILE A 46 -1.14 -2.58 10.63
N TYR A 47 -0.36 -3.60 11.00
CA TYR A 47 0.96 -3.87 10.44
C TYR A 47 0.89 -4.16 8.93
N GLU A 48 -0.01 -5.06 8.53
CA GLU A 48 -0.19 -5.43 7.12
C GLU A 48 -0.61 -4.23 6.27
N LYS A 49 -1.62 -3.48 6.72
CA LYS A 49 -2.11 -2.32 5.94
C LYS A 49 -1.09 -1.17 5.91
N THR A 50 -0.32 -0.95 6.99
CA THR A 50 0.74 0.07 7.02
C THR A 50 1.85 -0.27 6.03
N LEU A 51 2.39 -1.49 6.11
CA LEU A 51 3.47 -1.92 5.23
C LEU A 51 3.00 -1.94 3.78
N TYR A 52 1.79 -2.44 3.52
CA TYR A 52 1.18 -2.43 2.20
C TYR A 52 1.11 -1.03 1.56
N VAL A 53 0.61 -0.03 2.28
CA VAL A 53 0.45 1.33 1.72
C VAL A 53 1.82 1.99 1.50
N ALA A 54 2.79 1.74 2.40
CA ALA A 54 4.17 2.21 2.21
C ALA A 54 4.78 1.67 0.91
N GLU A 55 4.57 0.38 0.65
CA GLU A 55 5.06 -0.29 -0.55
C GLU A 55 4.36 0.19 -1.84
N LEU A 56 3.04 0.45 -1.79
CA LEU A 56 2.33 1.09 -2.91
C LEU A 56 2.88 2.48 -3.23
N LEU A 57 3.21 3.27 -2.21
CA LEU A 57 3.85 4.57 -2.37
C LEU A 57 5.23 4.46 -3.02
N GLN A 58 5.97 3.39 -2.75
CA GLN A 58 7.25 3.13 -3.41
C GLN A 58 7.06 2.71 -4.87
N ALA A 59 6.10 1.83 -5.15
CA ALA A 59 5.78 1.38 -6.51
C ALA A 59 5.30 2.54 -7.40
N THR A 60 4.53 3.49 -6.85
CA THR A 60 4.07 4.68 -7.59
C THR A 60 5.17 5.68 -7.92
N LYS A 61 6.31 5.65 -7.21
CA LYS A 61 7.47 6.51 -7.49
C LYS A 61 8.37 5.98 -8.60
N SER A 62 8.36 4.68 -8.89
CA SER A 62 9.34 4.06 -9.79
C SER A 62 8.85 3.98 -11.23
N LYS A 63 9.75 4.28 -12.18
CA LYS A 63 9.54 4.00 -13.61
C LYS A 63 9.72 2.51 -13.95
N GLU A 64 10.48 1.76 -13.13
CA GLU A 64 10.71 0.31 -13.29
C GLU A 64 9.82 -0.48 -12.31
N GLN A 65 8.50 -0.37 -12.47
CA GLN A 65 7.51 -0.98 -11.56
C GLN A 65 7.68 -2.50 -11.40
N SER A 66 8.16 -3.23 -12.43
CA SER A 66 8.30 -4.69 -12.38
C SER A 66 9.37 -5.19 -11.41
N LYS A 67 10.55 -4.57 -11.38
CA LYS A 67 11.63 -4.94 -10.44
C LYS A 67 11.28 -4.53 -9.01
N VAL A 68 10.67 -3.36 -8.87
CA VAL A 68 10.19 -2.87 -7.57
C VAL A 68 9.16 -3.84 -7.01
N LEU A 69 8.16 -4.24 -7.79
CA LEU A 69 7.17 -5.25 -7.38
C LEU A 69 7.76 -6.55 -6.83
N GLN A 70 8.81 -7.08 -7.48
CA GLN A 70 9.48 -8.30 -7.01
C GLN A 70 10.21 -8.10 -5.68
N GLN A 71 10.87 -6.94 -5.50
CA GLN A 71 11.53 -6.60 -4.24
C GLN A 71 10.51 -6.41 -3.12
N ILE A 72 9.43 -5.69 -3.40
CA ILE A 72 8.32 -5.47 -2.46
C ILE A 72 7.70 -6.79 -2.02
N GLU A 73 7.40 -7.70 -2.97
CA GLU A 73 6.85 -9.01 -2.61
C GLU A 73 7.79 -9.78 -1.68
N LYS A 74 9.10 -9.72 -1.93
CA LYS A 74 10.10 -10.38 -1.08
C LYS A 74 10.11 -9.76 0.32
N SER A 75 10.10 -8.43 0.44
CA SER A 75 10.03 -7.71 1.72
C SER A 75 8.77 -8.09 2.50
N LEU A 76 7.60 -8.07 1.86
CA LEU A 76 6.32 -8.42 2.50
C LEU A 76 6.31 -9.87 3.00
N LYS A 77 6.88 -10.82 2.24
CA LYS A 77 6.99 -12.22 2.69
C LYS A 77 7.95 -12.38 3.87
N GLN A 78 9.05 -11.62 3.90
CA GLN A 78 9.99 -11.62 5.03
C GLN A 78 9.34 -11.10 6.32
N GLU A 79 8.49 -10.08 6.20
CA GLU A 79 7.69 -9.52 7.29
C GLU A 79 6.44 -10.35 7.65
N LYS A 80 6.32 -11.56 7.10
CA LYS A 80 5.22 -12.51 7.34
C LYS A 80 3.83 -11.92 7.05
N ILE A 81 3.74 -11.00 6.09
CA ILE A 81 2.47 -10.47 5.60
C ILE A 81 1.70 -11.58 4.89
N SER A 82 0.38 -11.61 5.07
CA SER A 82 -0.48 -12.62 4.46
C SER A 82 -0.40 -12.59 2.93
N ASP A 83 -0.42 -13.77 2.30
CA ASP A 83 -0.45 -13.92 0.85
C ASP A 83 -1.67 -13.22 0.22
N THR A 84 -2.77 -13.11 0.96
CA THR A 84 -3.96 -12.35 0.52
C THR A 84 -3.66 -10.87 0.37
N THR A 85 -2.97 -10.25 1.33
CA THR A 85 -2.56 -8.84 1.28
C THR A 85 -1.57 -8.61 0.15
N ILE A 86 -0.60 -9.52 -0.04
CA ILE A 86 0.36 -9.47 -1.15
C ILE A 86 -0.36 -9.58 -2.51
N SER A 87 -1.35 -10.47 -2.63
CA SER A 87 -2.13 -10.65 -3.86
C SER A 87 -2.92 -9.39 -4.23
N LEU A 88 -3.60 -8.78 -3.23
CA LEU A 88 -4.29 -7.51 -3.40
C LEU A 88 -3.35 -6.39 -3.88
N MET A 89 -2.12 -6.38 -3.39
CA MET A 89 -1.12 -5.37 -3.79
C MET A 89 -0.79 -5.50 -5.27
N LYS A 90 -0.52 -6.72 -5.71
CA LYS A 90 -0.19 -7.01 -7.11
C LYS A 90 -1.35 -6.62 -8.03
N GLN A 91 -2.57 -6.96 -7.64
CA GLN A 91 -3.77 -6.59 -8.39
C GLN A 91 -3.90 -5.07 -8.51
N TYR A 92 -3.72 -4.34 -7.40
CA TYR A 92 -3.82 -2.89 -7.42
C TYR A 92 -2.72 -2.22 -8.25
N ILE A 93 -1.46 -2.65 -8.11
CA ILE A 93 -0.36 -2.11 -8.92
C ILE A 93 -0.56 -2.41 -10.40
N HIS A 94 -1.12 -3.58 -10.75
CA HIS A 94 -1.48 -3.89 -12.13
C HIS A 94 -2.53 -2.91 -12.68
N LEU A 95 -3.53 -2.53 -11.88
CA LEU A 95 -4.55 -1.54 -12.26
C LEU A 95 -3.97 -0.13 -12.46
N LEU A 96 -2.83 0.18 -11.84
CA LEU A 96 -2.17 1.47 -11.97
C LEU A 96 -1.28 1.60 -13.22
N LYS A 97 -1.10 0.56 -14.03
CA LYS A 97 -0.36 0.63 -15.30
C LYS A 97 -1.18 1.34 -16.38
#